data_AF-A0A534YQL4-F1
#
_entry.id   AF-A0A534YQL4-F1
#
_cell.length_a   1.000
_cell.length_b   1.000
_cell.length_c   1.000
_cell.angle_alpha   90.00
_cell.angle_beta   90.00
_cell.angle_gamma   90.00
#
_symmetry.space_group_name_H-M   'P 1'
#
loop_
_entity.id
_entity.type
_entity.pdbx_description
1 polymer ?
#
loop_
_entity_poly.entity_id
_entity_poly.type
_entity_poly.pdbx_seq_one_letter_code
_entity_poly.pdbx_strand_id
1 'polypeptide(L)' 'MTHAEPTSGLSVIHVSDGFRPTLVEHLVVPGITRTVAATSNFVFASDSASIIDVVALTP' A
#
# COMPACT_ATOMS: atom_id res chain seq x y z
N MET A 1 -17.68 -13.54 1.69
CA MET A 1 -17.17 -12.65 0.63
C MET A 1 -15.70 -12.43 0.94
N THR A 2 -14.81 -13.14 0.26
CA THR A 2 -13.37 -13.04 0.50
C THR A 2 -12.91 -11.66 0.03
N HIS A 3 -12.58 -10.81 1.01
CA HIS A 3 -12.45 -9.37 0.88
C HIS A 3 -11.00 -9.03 0.49
N ALA A 4 -10.57 -9.51 -0.67
CA ALA A 4 -9.21 -9.36 -1.18
C ALA A 4 -9.26 -9.39 -2.71
N GLU A 5 -9.75 -8.31 -3.31
CA GLU A 5 -9.57 -8.09 -4.74
C GLU A 5 -8.08 -7.78 -4.97
N PRO A 6 -7.38 -8.46 -5.89
CA PRO A 6 -5.95 -8.24 -6.15
C PRO A 6 -5.65 -6.85 -6.73
N THR A 7 -6.68 -6.04 -6.99
CA THR A 7 -6.61 -4.64 -7.40
C THR A 7 -6.87 -3.66 -6.26
N SER A 8 -7.25 -4.16 -5.07
CA SER A 8 -7.54 -3.39 -3.87
C SER A 8 -6.38 -3.46 -2.89
N GLY A 9 -6.16 -2.37 -2.16
CA GLY A 9 -5.08 -2.28 -1.17
C GLY A 9 -4.16 -1.09 -1.43
N LEU A 10 -2.87 -1.29 -1.20
CA LEU A 10 -1.83 -0.27 -1.26
C LEU A 10 -0.82 -0.61 -2.36
N SER A 11 -0.60 0.31 -3.30
CA SER A 11 0.49 0.23 -4.28
C SER A 11 1.60 1.20 -3.92
N VAL A 12 2.83 0.71 -3.82
CA VAL A 12 4.04 1.53 -3.65
C VAL A 12 4.67 1.73 -5.02
N ILE A 13 4.79 2.98 -5.45
CA ILE A 13 5.30 3.36 -6.76
C ILE A 13 6.57 4.18 -6.58
N HIS A 14 7.65 3.75 -7.21
CA HIS A 14 8.89 4.51 -7.29
C HIS A 14 8.82 5.50 -8.46
N VAL A 15 9.06 6.78 -8.15
CA VAL A 15 8.85 7.91 -9.05
C VAL A 15 10.14 8.73 -9.31
N SER A 16 11.31 8.10 -9.22
CA SER A 16 12.59 8.78 -9.50
C SER A 16 12.67 9.34 -10.93
N ASP A 17 12.10 8.62 -11.90
CA ASP A 17 11.82 9.14 -13.24
C ASP A 17 10.33 9.48 -13.32
N GLY A 18 10.01 10.79 -13.32
CA GLY A 18 8.63 11.27 -13.37
C GLY A 18 7.87 10.90 -14.64
N PHE A 19 8.57 10.52 -15.72
CA PHE A 19 7.94 10.02 -16.94
C PHE A 19 7.80 8.49 -16.97
N ARG A 20 8.47 7.78 -16.05
CA ARG A 20 8.50 6.32 -15.99
C ARG A 20 8.37 5.80 -14.55
N PRO A 21 7.20 6.01 -13.91
CA PRO A 21 6.93 5.42 -12.61
C PRO A 21 6.99 3.89 -12.69
N THR A 22 7.52 3.25 -11.65
CA THR A 22 7.63 1.79 -11.56
C THR A 22 6.94 1.28 -10.29
N LEU A 23 6.17 0.20 -10.40
CA LEU A 23 5.57 -0.45 -9.24
C LEU A 23 6.67 -1.19 -8.47
N VAL A 24 6.85 -0.83 -7.20
CA VAL A 24 7.79 -1.51 -6.29
C VAL A 24 7.09 -2.68 -5.63
N GLU A 25 5.91 -2.42 -5.09
CA GLU A 25 5.19 -3.40 -4.28
C GLU A 25 3.69 -3.16 -4.34
N HIS A 26 2.91 -4.23 -4.22
CA HIS A 26 1.47 -4.17 -4.06
C HIS A 26 1.06 -5.04 -2.87
N LEU A 27 0.39 -4.41 -1.91
CA LEU A 27 -0.07 -5.06 -0.69
C LEU A 27 -1.58 -5.10 -0.69
N VAL A 28 -2.12 -6.32 -0.66
CA VAL A 28 -3.55 -6.53 -0.52
C VAL A 28 -3.92 -6.29 0.94
N VAL A 29 -4.60 -5.19 1.19
CA VAL A 29 -5.17 -4.87 2.51
C VAL A 29 -6.56 -5.52 2.57
N PRO A 30 -6.87 -6.35 3.58
CA PRO A 30 -8.20 -6.91 3.72
C PRO A 30 -9.26 -5.81 3.78
N GLY A 31 -10.31 -5.95 2.98
CA GLY A 31 -11.39 -4.97 2.94
C GLY A 31 -11.06 -3.64 2.28
N ILE A 32 -11.81 -2.60 2.65
CA ILE A 32 -11.70 -1.30 2.00
C ILE A 32 -10.65 -0.47 2.73
N THR A 33 -9.52 -0.20 2.07
CA THR A 33 -8.49 0.70 2.56
C THR A 33 -9.07 2.10 2.77
N ARG A 34 -8.96 2.62 3.99
CA ARG A 34 -9.50 3.94 4.36
C ARG A 34 -8.43 4.95 4.71
N THR A 35 -7.29 4.49 5.19
CA THR A 35 -6.24 5.37 5.67
C THR A 35 -4.89 4.85 5.21
N VAL A 36 -4.05 5.78 4.77
CA VAL A 36 -2.66 5.54 4.42
C VAL A 36 -1.82 6.60 5.12
N ALA A 37 -0.76 6.17 5.78
CA ALA A 37 0.23 7.05 6.40
C ALA A 37 1.63 6.59 6.01
N ALA A 38 2.56 7.53 5.82
CA ALA A 38 3.92 7.23 5.41
C ALA A 38 4.94 7.94 6.30
N THR A 39 6.07 7.28 6.49
CA THR A 39 7.30 7.81 7.08
C THR A 39 8.43 7.66 6.06
N SER A 40 9.65 8.07 6.40
CA SER A 40 10.82 7.87 5.54
C SER A 40 11.13 6.40 5.24
N ASN A 41 10.64 5.47 6.07
CA ASN A 41 11.05 4.06 6.04
C ASN A 41 9.87 3.09 5.94
N PHE A 42 8.64 3.54 6.19
CA PHE A 42 7.47 2.67 6.25
C PHE A 42 6.23 3.33 5.70
N VAL A 43 5.36 2.52 5.12
CA VAL A 43 3.99 2.88 4.79
C VAL A 43 3.04 1.98 5.58
N PHE A 44 2.01 2.60 6.14
CA PHE A 44 0.97 1.97 6.91
C PHE A 44 -0.34 2.14 6.15
N ALA A 45 -1.05 1.04 5.92
CA ALA A 45 -2.40 1.07 5.37
C ALA A 45 -3.36 0.38 6.33
N SER A 46 -4.56 0.94 6.49
CA SER A 46 -5.58 0.34 7.35
C SER A 46 -6.95 0.28 6.70
N ASP A 47 -7.69 -0.74 7.09
CA ASP A 47 -9.08 -0.96 6.69
C ASP A 47 -10.08 -0.41 7.72
N SER A 48 -11.37 -0.59 7.45
CA SER A 48 -12.44 -0.22 8.40
C SER A 48 -12.52 -1.09 9.66
N ALA A 49 -11.87 -2.26 9.66
CA ALA A 49 -11.81 -3.16 10.80
C ALA A 49 -10.61 -2.88 11.72
N SER A 50 -9.84 -1.82 11.44
CA SER A 50 -8.62 -1.45 12.17
C SER A 50 -7.48 -2.47 12.04
N ILE A 51 -7.48 -3.27 10.97
CA ILE A 51 -6.33 -4.06 10.57
C ILE A 51 -5.30 -3.11 9.96
N ILE A 52 -4.03 -3.26 10.33
CA ILE A 52 -2.92 -2.44 9.84
C ILE A 52 -1.93 -3.35 9.12
N ASP A 53 -1.69 -3.03 7.86
CA ASP A 53 -0.62 -3.63 7.06
C ASP A 53 0.55 -2.66 6.94
N VAL A 54 1.77 -3.18 7.10
CA VAL A 54 3.01 -2.39 7.15
C VAL A 54 3.96 -2.88 6.09
N VAL A 55 4.44 -1.92 5.29
CA VAL A 55 5.45 -2.17 4.25
C VAL A 55 6.72 -1.38 4.57
N ALA A 56 7.87 -2.01 4.40
CA ALA A 56 9.17 -1.36 4.54
C ALA A 56 9.57 -0.73 3.21
N LEU A 57 9.93 0.54 3.23
CA LEU A 57 10.51 1.22 2.08
C LEU A 57 12.01 0.90 2.06
N THR A 58 12.42 0.04 1.14
CA THR A 58 13.83 -0.18 0.85
C THR A 58 14.36 0.97 -0.02
N PRO A 59 15.57 1.49 0.24
CA PRO A 59 16.22 2.48 -0.61
C PRO A 59 16.39 2.02 -2.06
#